data_AF-A0A7X7D711-F1
#
_entry.id   AF-A0A7X7D711-F1
#
_cell.length_a   1.000
_cell.length_b   1.000
_cell.length_c   1.000
_cell.angle_alpha   90.00
_cell.angle_beta   90.00
_cell.angle_gamma   90.00
#
_symmetry.space_group_name_H-M   'P 1'
#
loop_
_entity.id
_entity.type
_entity.pdbx_description
1 polymer ?
#
loop_
_entity_poly.entity_id
_entity_poly.type
_entity_poly.pdbx_seq_one_letter_code
_entity_poly.pdbx_strand_id
1 'polypeptide(L)' 'MTPEPAVPVDEITRHHFGPDFTFGVAHASHQVEGAWDADGKGRSIWDTFAHQKG' A
#
# COMPACT_ATOMS: atom_id res chain seq x y z
N MET A 1 -3.56 28.33 16.14
CA MET A 1 -4.94 27.82 16.14
C MET A 1 -5.19 27.22 14.76
N THR A 2 -5.25 25.89 14.65
CA THR A 2 -5.60 25.22 13.39
C THR A 2 -7.09 25.41 13.13
N PRO A 3 -7.53 25.66 11.88
CA PRO A 3 -8.95 25.74 11.59
C PRO A 3 -9.59 24.37 11.80
N GLU A 4 -10.82 24.37 12.32
CA GLU A 4 -11.62 23.15 12.35
C GLU A 4 -11.96 22.69 10.92
N PRO A 5 -12.01 21.37 10.68
CA PRO A 5 -12.39 20.85 9.37
C PRO A 5 -13.82 21.26 9.02
N ALA A 6 -14.06 21.57 7.74
CA ALA A 6 -15.37 22.00 7.25
C ALA A 6 -16.45 20.91 7.33
N VAL A 7 -16.06 19.65 7.52
CA VAL A 7 -16.94 18.49 7.70
C VAL A 7 -16.42 17.69 8.90
N PRO A 8 -17.26 17.33 9.89
CA PRO A 8 -16.87 16.40 10.95
C PRO A 8 -16.30 15.10 10.37
N VAL A 9 -15.22 14.59 10.96
CA VAL A 9 -14.48 13.44 10.38
C VAL A 9 -15.32 12.17 10.31
N ASP A 10 -16.32 12.03 11.18
CA ASP A 10 -17.30 10.95 11.24
C ASP A 10 -18.41 11.06 10.18
N GLU A 11 -18.51 12.19 9.47
CA GLU A 11 -19.50 12.46 8.43
C GLU A 11 -18.93 12.42 7.01
N ILE A 12 -17.63 12.12 6.83
CA ILE A 12 -17.01 12.08 5.49
C ILE A 12 -17.54 10.87 4.68
N THR A 13 -18.28 11.17 3.60
CA THR A 13 -18.77 10.17 2.64
C THR A 13 -18.07 10.27 1.29
N ARG A 14 -18.30 9.29 0.40
CA ARG A 14 -17.77 9.30 -0.99
C ARG A 14 -18.22 10.52 -1.81
N HIS A 15 -19.37 11.11 -1.49
CA HIS A 15 -19.91 12.25 -2.24
C HIS A 15 -19.03 13.51 -2.14
N HIS A 16 -18.11 13.57 -1.18
CA HIS A 16 -17.20 14.70 -1.01
C HIS A 16 -16.02 14.73 -1.99
N PHE A 17 -15.75 13.65 -2.73
CA PHE A 17 -14.53 13.51 -3.53
C PHE A 17 -14.70 13.88 -5.02
N GLY A 18 -15.94 14.12 -5.49
CA GLY A 18 -16.25 14.41 -6.89
C GLY A 18 -16.41 13.14 -7.76
N PRO A 19 -17.06 13.25 -8.94
CA PRO A 19 -17.43 12.08 -9.76
C PRO A 19 -16.23 11.35 -10.37
N ASP A 20 -15.10 12.04 -10.57
CA ASP A 20 -13.91 11.49 -11.24
C ASP A 20 -12.87 10.94 -10.25
N PHE A 21 -13.17 10.96 -8.94
CA PHE A 21 -12.23 10.49 -7.94
C PHE A 21 -12.13 8.97 -7.96
N THR A 22 -10.90 8.46 -8.05
CA THR A 22 -10.63 7.02 -8.06
C THR A 22 -10.13 6.57 -6.70
N PHE A 23 -10.92 5.71 -6.04
CA PHE A 23 -10.46 4.94 -4.89
C PHE A 23 -9.80 3.65 -5.39
N GLY A 24 -8.55 3.44 -5.02
CA GLY A 24 -7.78 2.25 -5.37
C GLY A 24 -7.02 1.68 -4.18
N VAL A 25 -6.46 0.49 -4.37
CA VAL A 25 -5.55 -0.17 -3.43
C VAL A 25 -4.28 -0.57 -4.18
N ALA A 26 -3.14 -0.61 -3.48
CA ALA A 26 -1.86 -0.98 -4.06
C ALA A 26 -1.09 -1.92 -3.13
N HIS A 27 -0.29 -2.80 -3.73
CA HIS A 27 0.62 -3.72 -3.05
C HIS A 27 1.94 -3.80 -3.83
N ALA A 28 3.01 -4.27 -3.19
CA ALA A 28 4.28 -4.56 -3.84
C ALA A 28 4.60 -6.06 -3.78
N SER A 29 5.21 -6.58 -4.85
CA SER A 29 5.43 -8.02 -5.04
C SER A 29 6.10 -8.70 -3.84
N HIS A 30 7.25 -8.19 -3.38
CA HIS A 30 7.98 -8.77 -2.24
C HIS A 30 7.18 -8.76 -0.92
N GLN A 31 6.19 -7.87 -0.78
CA GLN A 31 5.36 -7.83 0.44
C GLN A 31 4.26 -8.90 0.45
N VAL A 32 3.77 -9.34 -0.73
CA VAL A 32 2.54 -10.16 -0.79
C VAL A 32 2.63 -11.44 -1.61
N GLU A 33 3.57 -11.58 -2.54
CA GLU A 33 3.63 -12.77 -3.41
C GLU A 33 4.25 -13.98 -2.71
N GLY A 34 5.33 -13.78 -1.95
CA GLY A 34 6.11 -14.90 -1.40
C GLY A 34 6.86 -15.66 -2.49
N ALA A 35 6.84 -17.00 -2.43
CA ALA A 35 7.42 -17.90 -3.45
C ALA A 35 8.83 -17.49 -3.91
N TRP A 36 9.68 -17.04 -2.99
CA TRP A 36 10.91 -16.32 -3.33
C TRP A 36 11.95 -17.17 -4.08
N ASP A 37 11.91 -18.51 -3.89
CA ASP A 37 12.77 -19.53 -4.51
C ASP A 37 11.92 -20.68 -5.11
N ALA A 38 10.90 -20.32 -5.89
CA ALA A 38 10.05 -21.28 -6.60
C ALA A 38 10.07 -21.00 -8.11
N ASP A 39 9.78 -22.03 -8.91
CA ASP A 39 9.45 -21.95 -10.34
C ASP A 39 10.47 -21.17 -11.20
N GLY A 40 11.76 -21.22 -10.82
CA GLY A 40 12.84 -20.56 -11.56
C GLY A 40 12.90 -19.04 -11.37
N LYS A 41 12.19 -18.48 -10.37
CA LYS A 41 12.28 -17.06 -10.03
C LYS A 41 13.72 -16.69 -9.65
N GLY A 42 14.23 -15.61 -10.26
CA GLY A 42 15.51 -15.02 -9.89
C GLY A 42 15.48 -14.33 -8.52
N ARG A 43 16.63 -14.33 -7.84
CA ARG A 43 16.79 -13.65 -6.54
C ARG A 43 16.76 -12.13 -6.70
N SER A 44 15.93 -11.47 -5.90
CA SER A 44 15.91 -10.01 -5.76
C SER A 44 16.90 -9.53 -4.70
N ILE A 45 17.16 -8.21 -4.67
CA ILE A 45 17.98 -7.62 -3.60
C ILE A 45 17.33 -7.80 -2.22
N TRP A 46 15.99 -7.76 -2.14
CA TRP A 46 15.24 -7.91 -0.89
C TRP A 46 15.30 -9.33 -0.35
N ASP A 47 15.27 -10.34 -1.23
CA ASP A 47 15.48 -11.74 -0.85
C ASP A 47 16.87 -11.90 -0.20
N THR A 48 17.89 -11.28 -0.78
CA THR A 48 19.26 -11.34 -0.22
C THR A 48 19.35 -10.67 1.14
N PHE A 49 18.82 -9.45 1.25
CA PHE A 49 18.86 -8.67 2.49
C PHE A 49 18.10 -9.36 3.62
N ALA A 50 16.87 -9.82 3.37
CA ALA A 50 16.01 -10.40 4.40
C ALA A 50 16.54 -11.73 4.98
N HIS A 51 17.36 -12.47 4.23
CA HIS A 51 17.96 -13.73 4.67
C HIS A 51 19.36 -13.55 5.29
N GLN A 52 19.92 -12.34 5.29
CA GLN A 52 21.14 -12.06 6.04
C GLN A 52 20.82 -12.04 7.54
N LYS A 53 21.53 -12.88 8.31
CA LYS A 53 21.45 -12.82 9.77
C LYS A 53 22.10 -11.54 10.27
N GLY A 54 21.44 -10.88 11.23
CA GLY A 54 21.99 -9.77 11.99
C GLY A 54 23.04 -10.21 13.01
#